data_AF-A0AAU9K0Y6-F1
#
_entry.id   AF-A0AAU9K0Y6-F1
#
_cell.length_a   1.000
_cell.length_b   1.000
_cell.length_c   1.000
_cell.angle_alpha   90.00
_cell.angle_beta   90.00
_cell.angle_gamma   90.00
#
_symmetry.space_group_name_H-M   'P 1'
#
loop_
_entity.id
_entity.type
_entity.pdbx_description
1 polymer ?
#
loop_
_entity_poly.entity_id
_entity_poly.type
_entity_poly.pdbx_seq_one_letter_code
_entity_poly.pdbx_strand_id
1 'polypeptide(L)'
;MSGEYITAMPLQKKPFVKISYYDYLMWIQAIDAEKLTKWEILRFKMMHERYAFGRTLLQVPVIGLSYLCGQLVMGPAIRRGEAGLREAMVFSTFFYLLIHHWVDNRQVPDKYLDQILTQKSPQGDYIRAATQEEFPGLWEDFCDQLDEKGD
;
A
#
# COMPACT_ATOMS: atom_id res chain seq x y z
N MET A 1 -31.95 18.24 -24.28
CA MET A 1 -30.63 17.56 -24.34
C MET A 1 -29.71 18.30 -23.41
N SER A 2 -29.66 17.88 -22.14
CA SER A 2 -28.80 18.46 -21.11
C SER A 2 -27.40 17.86 -21.26
N GLY A 3 -26.48 18.65 -21.80
CA GLY A 3 -25.06 18.33 -21.73
C GLY A 3 -24.61 18.49 -20.28
N GLU A 4 -24.49 17.38 -19.56
CA GLU A 4 -23.80 17.35 -18.29
C GLU A 4 -22.34 17.72 -18.55
N TYR A 5 -21.95 18.89 -18.05
CA TYR A 5 -20.57 19.29 -17.97
C TYR A 5 -19.85 18.26 -17.11
N ILE A 6 -19.00 17.45 -17.75
CA ILE A 6 -17.91 16.75 -17.07
C ILE A 6 -17.02 17.87 -16.52
N THR A 7 -17.30 18.31 -15.29
CA THR A 7 -16.41 19.19 -14.54
C THR A 7 -15.07 18.48 -14.45
N ALA A 8 -14.11 18.93 -15.26
CA ALA A 8 -12.73 18.54 -15.15
C ALA A 8 -12.31 18.78 -13.71
N MET A 9 -12.01 17.71 -12.97
CA MET A 9 -11.45 17.83 -11.64
C MET A 9 -10.19 18.69 -11.74
N PRO A 10 -10.06 19.77 -10.94
CA PRO A 10 -8.85 20.56 -10.95
C PRO A 10 -7.66 19.64 -10.68
N LEU A 11 -6.65 19.71 -11.54
CA LEU A 11 -5.33 19.08 -11.37
C LEU A 11 -4.62 19.74 -10.18
N GLN A 12 -5.16 19.55 -8.97
CA GLN A 12 -4.49 19.96 -7.76
C GLN A 12 -3.40 18.94 -7.47
N LYS A 13 -2.18 19.39 -7.78
CA LYS A 13 -0.90 18.69 -7.67
C LYS A 13 -0.46 18.54 -6.21
N LYS A 14 -1.40 18.32 -5.28
CA LYS A 14 -1.11 18.09 -3.86
C LYS A 14 -0.95 16.58 -3.62
N PRO A 15 -0.02 16.15 -2.75
CA PRO A 15 0.20 14.74 -2.52
C PRO A 15 -1.08 14.09 -2.00
N PHE A 16 -1.49 12.96 -2.59
CA PHE A 16 -2.59 12.14 -2.04
C PHE A 16 -2.25 11.69 -0.63
N VAL A 17 -3.30 11.44 0.18
CA VAL A 17 -3.14 10.83 1.50
C VAL A 17 -2.33 9.55 1.37
N LYS A 18 -1.35 9.40 2.27
CA LYS A 18 -0.42 8.30 2.31
C LYS A 18 -0.81 7.38 3.46
N ILE A 19 -0.65 6.09 3.22
CA ILE A 19 -0.85 5.04 4.22
C ILE A 19 0.24 3.99 4.02
N SER A 20 0.69 3.36 5.10
CA SER A 20 1.57 2.19 4.98
C SER A 20 0.75 0.96 4.60
N TYR A 21 1.40 -0.06 4.05
CA TYR A 21 0.67 -1.30 3.73
C TYR A 21 0.21 -2.02 5.01
N TYR A 22 1.03 -1.95 6.07
CA TYR A 22 0.69 -2.50 7.37
C TYR A 22 -0.57 -1.84 7.94
N ASP A 23 -0.59 -0.51 8.01
CA ASP A 23 -1.74 0.24 8.53
C ASP A 23 -2.99 0.01 7.67
N TYR A 24 -2.82 -0.05 6.35
CA TYR A 24 -3.92 -0.38 5.43
C TYR A 24 -4.55 -1.75 5.72
N LEU A 25 -3.74 -2.78 5.95
CA LEU A 25 -4.24 -4.13 6.25
C LEU A 25 -4.97 -4.19 7.60
N MET A 26 -4.50 -3.47 8.60
CA MET A 26 -5.18 -3.39 9.90
C MET A 26 -6.47 -2.58 9.79
N TRP A 27 -6.41 -1.45 9.10
CA TRP A 27 -7.54 -0.56 8.88
C TRP A 27 -8.70 -1.24 8.14
N ILE A 28 -8.42 -1.96 7.05
CA ILE A 28 -9.48 -2.62 6.27
C ILE A 28 -10.19 -3.75 7.03
N GLN A 29 -9.53 -4.35 8.04
CA GLN A 29 -10.14 -5.40 8.86
C GLN A 29 -11.17 -4.85 9.86
N ALA A 30 -11.05 -3.58 10.25
CA ALA A 30 -12.01 -2.93 11.15
C ALA A 30 -13.24 -2.37 10.44
N ILE A 31 -13.17 -2.18 9.12
CA ILE A 31 -14.29 -1.64 8.34
C ILE A 31 -15.28 -2.76 8.01
N ASP A 32 -16.54 -2.57 8.41
CA ASP A 32 -17.62 -3.49 8.11
C ASP A 32 -18.04 -3.39 6.64
N ALA A 33 -17.81 -4.47 5.89
CA ALA A 33 -18.11 -4.55 4.47
C ALA A 33 -19.61 -4.42 4.15
N GLU A 34 -20.50 -4.76 5.09
CA GLU A 34 -21.96 -4.66 4.88
C GLU A 34 -22.44 -3.21 4.86
N LYS A 35 -21.70 -2.30 5.50
CA LYS A 35 -22.00 -0.86 5.53
C LYS A 35 -21.45 -0.09 4.34
N LEU A 36 -20.67 -0.75 3.48
CA LEU A 36 -20.04 -0.15 2.31
C LEU A 36 -20.89 -0.25 1.05
N THR A 37 -20.85 0.79 0.24
CA THR A 37 -21.42 0.78 -1.12
C THR A 37 -20.52 -0.01 -2.07
N LYS A 38 -21.10 -0.44 -3.20
CA LYS A 38 -20.33 -1.08 -4.29
C LYS A 38 -19.17 -0.22 -4.79
N TRP A 39 -19.34 1.10 -4.75
CA TRP A 39 -18.31 2.04 -5.17
C TRP A 39 -17.13 2.06 -4.18
N GLU A 40 -17.39 2.13 -2.87
CA GLU A 40 -16.34 2.05 -1.84
C GLU A 40 -15.61 0.70 -1.89
N ILE A 41 -16.37 -0.40 -1.98
CA ILE A 41 -15.79 -1.75 -2.10
C ILE A 41 -14.84 -1.84 -3.30
N LEU A 42 -15.21 -1.24 -4.44
CA LEU A 42 -14.34 -1.23 -5.61
C LEU A 42 -13.06 -0.42 -5.37
N ARG A 43 -13.13 0.71 -4.66
CA ARG A 43 -11.96 1.51 -4.30
C ARG A 43 -11.02 0.76 -3.36
N PHE A 44 -11.56 0.09 -2.34
CA PHE A 44 -10.78 -0.78 -1.47
C PHE A 44 -10.10 -1.91 -2.23
N LYS A 45 -10.80 -2.54 -3.19
CA LYS A 45 -10.19 -3.57 -4.06
C LYS A 45 -9.07 -3.01 -4.92
N MET A 46 -9.26 -1.85 -5.52
CA MET A 46 -8.21 -1.21 -6.33
C MET A 46 -6.99 -0.80 -5.50
N MET A 47 -7.18 -0.36 -4.25
CA MET A 47 -6.08 -0.16 -3.30
C MET A 47 -5.35 -1.48 -3.03
N HIS A 48 -6.11 -2.53 -2.72
CA HIS A 48 -5.56 -3.84 -2.42
C HIS A 48 -4.71 -4.38 -3.57
N GLU A 49 -5.23 -4.33 -4.80
CA GLU A 49 -4.51 -4.78 -6.01
C GLU A 49 -3.21 -4.02 -6.23
N ARG A 50 -3.22 -2.70 -6.03
CA ARG A 50 -2.02 -1.88 -6.18
C ARG A 50 -0.93 -2.29 -5.18
N TYR A 51 -1.30 -2.52 -3.92
CA TYR A 51 -0.37 -2.98 -2.91
C TYR A 51 0.09 -4.42 -3.13
N ALA A 52 -0.82 -5.33 -3.49
CA ALA A 52 -0.50 -6.73 -3.76
C ALA A 52 0.46 -6.86 -4.95
N PHE A 53 0.24 -6.10 -6.01
CA PHE A 53 1.12 -6.08 -7.17
C PHE A 53 2.50 -5.51 -6.81
N GLY A 54 2.56 -4.42 -6.05
CA GLY A 54 3.81 -3.84 -5.55
C GLY A 54 4.65 -4.83 -4.73
N ARG A 55 4.03 -5.57 -3.80
CA ARG A 55 4.69 -6.60 -2.98
C ARG A 55 5.13 -7.80 -3.80
N THR A 56 4.33 -8.21 -4.79
CA THR A 56 4.68 -9.34 -5.66
C THR A 56 5.92 -9.03 -6.50
N LEU A 57 6.02 -7.82 -7.04
CA LEU A 57 7.20 -7.38 -7.80
C LEU A 57 8.46 -7.25 -6.94
N LEU A 58 8.31 -7.09 -5.62
CA LEU A 58 9.42 -7.00 -4.67
C LEU A 58 10.27 -8.28 -4.61
N GLN A 59 9.74 -9.43 -5.04
CA GLN A 59 10.48 -10.68 -5.05
C GLN A 59 11.67 -10.67 -6.03
N VAL A 60 11.56 -9.93 -7.13
CA VAL A 60 12.61 -9.84 -8.15
C VAL A 60 13.91 -9.26 -7.58
N PRO A 61 13.92 -8.06 -6.95
CA PRO A 61 15.13 -7.54 -6.33
C PRO A 61 15.59 -8.37 -5.13
N VAL A 62 14.68 -8.99 -4.36
CA VAL A 62 15.05 -9.90 -3.26
C VAL A 62 15.91 -11.06 -3.78
N ILE A 63 15.49 -11.73 -4.85
CA ILE A 63 16.25 -12.83 -5.46
C ILE A 63 17.61 -12.35 -5.96
N GLY A 64 17.66 -11.20 -6.65
CA GLY A 64 18.91 -10.63 -7.17
C GLY A 64 19.92 -10.29 -6.07
N LEU A 65 19.46 -9.62 -5.00
CA LEU A 65 20.30 -9.28 -3.84
C LEU A 65 20.76 -10.54 -3.10
N SER A 66 19.90 -11.54 -2.97
CA SER A 66 20.23 -12.80 -2.31
C SER A 66 21.29 -13.58 -3.08
N TYR A 67 21.18 -13.61 -4.41
CA TYR A 67 22.19 -14.21 -5.27
C TYR A 67 23.52 -13.48 -5.15
N LEU A 68 23.52 -12.15 -5.22
CA LEU A 68 24.74 -11.35 -5.08
C LEU A 68 25.41 -11.57 -3.73
N CYS A 69 24.64 -11.56 -2.64
CA CYS A 69 25.16 -11.81 -1.29
C CYS A 69 25.73 -13.23 -1.18
N GLY A 70 25.07 -14.22 -1.77
CA GLY A 70 25.57 -15.59 -1.88
C GLY A 70 26.96 -15.65 -2.51
N GLN A 71 27.15 -14.98 -3.65
CA GLN A 71 28.44 -14.93 -4.34
C GLN A 71 29.52 -14.18 -3.53
N LEU A 72 29.16 -13.13 -2.79
CA LEU A 72 30.10 -12.35 -1.97
C LEU A 72 30.56 -13.10 -0.71
N VAL A 73 29.64 -13.81 -0.05
CA VAL A 73 29.93 -14.49 1.22
C VAL A 73 30.51 -15.89 1.01
N MET A 74 29.96 -16.65 0.06
CA MET A 74 30.36 -18.04 -0.19
C MET A 74 31.36 -18.21 -1.34
N GLY A 75 31.62 -17.13 -2.09
CA GLY A 75 32.46 -17.15 -3.28
C GLY A 75 31.68 -17.55 -4.55
N PRO A 76 32.35 -17.54 -5.72
CA PRO A 76 31.70 -17.86 -6.98
C PRO A 76 31.22 -19.32 -7.00
N ALA A 77 29.99 -19.55 -7.50
CA ALA A 77 29.41 -20.88 -7.57
C ALA A 77 30.32 -21.85 -8.35
N ILE A 78 30.93 -22.81 -7.63
CA ILE A 78 31.92 -23.75 -8.19
C ILE A 78 31.29 -24.70 -9.23
N ARG A 79 29.96 -24.89 -9.19
CA ARG A 79 29.18 -25.69 -10.16
C ARG A 79 28.08 -24.87 -10.81
N ARG A 80 28.11 -24.79 -12.15
CA ARG A 80 27.22 -23.99 -13.02
C ARG A 80 25.74 -24.42 -13.10
N GLY A 81 25.35 -25.48 -12.39
CA GLY A 81 23.98 -26.01 -12.43
C GLY A 81 23.07 -25.35 -11.40
N GLU A 82 22.94 -25.97 -10.24
CA GLU A 82 21.95 -25.59 -9.21
C GLU A 82 22.57 -24.91 -7.98
N ALA A 83 23.90 -24.87 -7.88
CA ALA A 83 24.59 -24.39 -6.68
C ALA A 83 24.28 -22.91 -6.38
N GLY A 84 24.31 -22.05 -7.40
CA GLY A 84 24.03 -20.63 -7.23
C GLY A 84 22.59 -20.33 -6.78
N LEU A 85 21.62 -21.18 -7.14
CA LEU A 85 20.22 -21.00 -6.77
C LEU A 85 19.96 -21.47 -5.33
N ARG A 86 20.64 -22.55 -4.91
CA ARG A 86 20.66 -23.00 -3.51
C ARG A 86 21.30 -21.96 -2.59
N GLU A 87 22.42 -21.38 -2.99
CA GLU A 87 23.10 -20.30 -2.26
C GLU A 87 22.21 -19.06 -2.14
N ALA A 88 21.53 -18.67 -3.22
CA ALA A 88 20.56 -17.57 -3.20
C ALA A 88 19.38 -17.82 -2.26
N MET A 89 18.90 -19.06 -2.15
CA MET A 89 17.80 -19.41 -1.23
C MET A 89 18.18 -19.26 0.25
N VAL A 90 19.46 -19.41 0.61
CA VAL A 90 19.90 -19.23 2.01
C VAL A 90 19.76 -17.78 2.44
N PHE A 91 20.07 -16.83 1.55
CA PHE A 91 19.96 -15.40 1.84
C PHE A 91 18.56 -14.83 1.54
N SER A 92 17.74 -15.53 0.75
CA SER A 92 16.42 -15.05 0.35
C SER A 92 15.49 -14.81 1.52
N THR A 93 15.47 -15.69 2.53
CA THR A 93 14.63 -15.49 3.73
C THR A 93 15.04 -14.22 4.49
N PHE A 94 16.33 -13.96 4.62
CA PHE A 94 16.84 -12.78 5.31
C PHE A 94 16.48 -11.49 4.57
N PHE A 95 16.76 -11.41 3.26
CA PHE A 95 16.38 -10.26 2.45
C PHE A 95 14.87 -10.10 2.33
N TYR A 96 14.12 -11.20 2.27
CA TYR A 96 12.67 -11.17 2.29
C TYR A 96 12.17 -10.45 3.54
N LEU A 97 12.60 -10.86 4.74
CA LEU A 97 12.18 -10.24 5.99
C LEU A 97 12.58 -8.76 6.06
N LEU A 98 13.82 -8.42 5.75
CA LEU A 98 14.30 -7.03 5.82
C LEU A 98 13.58 -6.11 4.83
N ILE A 99 13.47 -6.54 3.57
CA ILE A 99 12.89 -5.71 2.52
C ILE A 99 11.38 -5.59 2.72
N HIS A 100 10.68 -6.66 3.10
CA HIS A 100 9.24 -6.57 3.37
C HIS A 100 8.97 -5.73 4.62
N HIS A 101 9.75 -5.87 5.69
CA HIS A 101 9.59 -5.01 6.87
C HIS A 101 9.78 -3.53 6.52
N TRP A 102 10.79 -3.20 5.71
CA TRP A 102 11.03 -1.81 5.29
C TRP A 102 9.94 -1.28 4.35
N VAL A 103 9.48 -2.10 3.39
CA VAL A 103 8.46 -1.68 2.41
C VAL A 103 7.07 -1.59 3.04
N ASP A 104 6.70 -2.56 3.88
CA ASP A 104 5.35 -2.62 4.46
C ASP A 104 5.09 -1.44 5.41
N ASN A 105 6.14 -0.91 6.05
CA ASN A 105 6.09 0.28 6.91
C ASN A 105 6.20 1.61 6.14
N ARG A 106 6.51 1.57 4.84
CA ARG A 106 6.67 2.79 4.04
C ARG A 106 5.30 3.35 3.66
N GLN A 107 5.04 4.60 4.03
CA GLN A 107 3.83 5.30 3.61
C GLN A 107 3.87 5.64 2.11
N VAL A 108 2.84 5.23 1.36
CA VAL A 108 2.73 5.44 -0.09
C VAL A 108 1.45 6.24 -0.38
N PRO A 109 1.52 7.29 -1.23
CA PRO A 109 0.34 8.07 -1.60
C PRO A 109 -0.65 7.23 -2.41
N ASP A 110 -1.91 7.22 -1.97
CA ASP A 110 -2.98 6.51 -2.63
C ASP A 110 -4.19 7.40 -2.97
N LYS A 111 -4.49 7.47 -4.26
CA LYS A 111 -5.60 8.29 -4.79
C LYS A 111 -6.97 7.76 -4.38
N TYR A 112 -7.11 6.45 -4.17
CA TYR A 112 -8.37 5.84 -3.80
C TYR A 112 -8.65 6.05 -2.32
N LEU A 113 -7.61 6.04 -1.48
CA LEU A 113 -7.71 6.44 -0.07
C LEU A 113 -8.22 7.88 0.04
N ASP A 114 -7.60 8.81 -0.69
CA ASP A 114 -8.01 10.21 -0.73
C ASP A 114 -9.49 10.36 -1.13
N GLN A 115 -9.94 9.60 -2.13
CA GLN A 115 -11.33 9.59 -2.58
C GLN A 115 -12.31 9.04 -1.53
N ILE A 116 -11.91 8.03 -0.76
CA ILE A 116 -12.74 7.46 0.32
C ILE A 116 -12.85 8.45 1.48
N LEU A 117 -11.72 9.05 1.90
CA LEU A 117 -11.67 9.95 3.05
C LEU A 117 -12.37 11.29 2.79
N THR A 118 -12.34 11.81 1.56
CA THR A 118 -12.94 13.10 1.19
C THR A 118 -14.41 13.01 0.74
N GLN A 119 -14.97 11.79 0.67
CA GLN A 119 -16.34 11.57 0.22
C GLN A 119 -17.37 12.20 1.16
N LYS A 120 -18.27 13.02 0.61
CA LYS A 120 -19.42 13.59 1.32
C LYS A 120 -20.63 12.65 1.18
N SER A 121 -20.60 11.52 1.87
CA SER A 121 -21.71 10.55 1.96
C SER A 121 -21.83 10.00 3.39
N PRO A 122 -23.01 9.46 3.77
CA PRO A 122 -23.19 8.80 5.07
C PRO A 122 -22.22 7.63 5.29
N GLN A 123 -21.81 6.95 4.22
CA GLN A 123 -20.83 5.86 4.29
C GLN A 123 -19.40 6.38 4.46
N GLY A 124 -19.06 7.51 3.84
CA GLY A 124 -17.81 8.21 4.12
C GLY A 124 -17.74 8.67 5.59
N ASP A 125 -18.85 9.17 6.14
CA ASP A 125 -18.96 9.51 7.57
C ASP A 125 -18.75 8.27 8.45
N TYR A 126 -19.35 7.13 8.09
CA TYR A 126 -19.11 5.87 8.79
C TYR A 126 -17.64 5.47 8.77
N ILE A 127 -16.97 5.51 7.61
CA ILE A 127 -15.56 5.13 7.49
C ILE A 127 -14.69 6.06 8.35
N ARG A 128 -14.93 7.37 8.32
CA ARG A 128 -14.20 8.33 9.17
C ARG A 128 -14.43 8.06 10.66
N ALA A 129 -15.67 7.85 11.07
CA ALA A 129 -16.01 7.54 12.46
C ALA A 129 -15.37 6.23 12.94
N ALA A 130 -15.46 5.17 12.14
CA ALA A 130 -14.85 3.88 12.45
C ALA A 130 -13.32 3.98 12.53
N THR A 131 -12.71 4.77 11.65
CA THR A 131 -11.25 5.01 11.67
C THR A 131 -10.85 5.76 12.94
N GLN A 132 -11.61 6.78 13.34
CA GLN A 132 -11.37 7.55 14.55
C GLN A 132 -11.52 6.71 15.83
N GLU A 133 -12.48 5.77 15.84
CA GLU A 133 -12.75 4.91 16.99
C GLU A 133 -11.71 3.80 17.16
N GLU A 134 -11.41 3.07 16.08
CA GLU A 134 -10.55 1.88 16.13
C GLU A 134 -9.06 2.21 15.96
N PHE A 135 -8.72 3.29 15.24
CA PHE A 135 -7.35 3.69 14.92
C PHE A 135 -7.14 5.22 15.08
N PRO A 136 -7.21 5.76 16.31
CA PRO A 136 -7.13 7.20 16.55
C PRO A 136 -5.82 7.82 16.03
N GLY A 137 -4.67 7.16 16.18
CA GLY A 137 -3.39 7.66 15.67
C GLY A 137 -3.34 7.73 14.14
N LEU A 138 -3.93 6.75 13.45
CA LEU A 138 -4.03 6.78 11.99
C LEU A 138 -4.98 7.88 11.52
N TRP A 139 -6.03 8.15 12.28
CA TRP A 139 -6.97 9.24 12.01
C TRP A 139 -6.30 10.61 12.15
N GLU A 140 -5.52 10.82 13.21
CA GLU A 140 -4.70 12.03 13.39
C GLU A 140 -3.75 12.23 12.19
N ASP A 141 -3.03 11.18 11.79
CA ASP A 141 -2.16 11.22 10.61
C ASP A 141 -2.90 11.57 9.31
N PHE A 142 -4.15 11.11 9.14
CA PHE A 142 -4.97 11.48 7.99
C PHE A 142 -5.45 12.93 8.04
N CYS A 143 -5.87 13.40 9.21
CA CYS A 143 -6.25 14.79 9.41
C CYS A 143 -5.09 15.73 9.10
N ASP A 144 -3.90 15.47 9.64
CA ASP A 144 -2.70 16.28 9.38
C ASP A 144 -2.39 16.33 7.87
N GLN A 145 -2.49 15.18 7.17
CA GLN A 145 -2.26 15.12 5.73
C GLN A 145 -3.34 15.84 4.91
N LEU A 146 -4.59 15.86 5.36
CA LEU A 146 -5.69 16.59 4.73
C LEU A 146 -5.58 18.11 4.98
N ASP A 147 -5.17 18.50 6.19
CA ASP A 147 -4.95 19.90 6.57
C ASP A 147 -3.75 20.50 5.82
N GLU A 148 -2.65 19.76 5.68
CA GLU A 148 -1.52 20.13 4.81
C GLU A 148 -1.94 20.25 3.34
N LYS A 149 -2.92 19.45 2.94
CA LYS A 149 -3.54 19.52 1.62
C LYS A 149 -4.51 20.70 1.51
N GLY A 150 -4.91 21.37 2.58
CA GLY A 150 -5.70 22.60 2.56
C GLY A 150 -7.08 22.45 1.92
N ASP A 151 -7.76 21.34 2.23
CA ASP A 151 -9.20 21.14 2.00
C ASP A 151 -10.01 21.47 3.26
#